data_AF-A0A935YX96-F1
#
_entry.id   AF-A0A935YX96-F1
#
_cell.length_a   1.000
_cell.length_b   1.000
_cell.length_c   1.000
_cell.angle_alpha   90.00
_cell.angle_beta   90.00
_cell.angle_gamma   90.00
#
_symmetry.space_group_name_H-M   'P 1'
#
loop_
_entity.id
_entity.type
_entity.pdbx_description
1 polymer ?
#
loop_
_entity_poly.entity_id
_entity_poly.type
_entity_poly.pdbx_seq_one_letter_code
_entity_poly.pdbx_strand_id
1 'polypeptide(L)'
;MYVDTGIGLAHTRLSIIDISDRSNQPFWDESGRYCIIFNGEIYNFQEIRTKLEAMGVEFRTSGDTEVLLKAIVHFGEKIINDLMGMFSFCFYDKQSNVSILCQDRFGIKPLYYALQSNRLVFSSEQAPILKSVGSSPDVSSIFSYLLGSGESSTVRALF
;
A
#
# COMPACT_ATOMS: atom_id res chain seq x y z
N MET A 1 1.03 0.69 -14.74
CA MET A 1 -0.21 1.40 -14.34
C MET A 1 -1.39 0.51 -14.70
N TYR A 2 -2.42 0.49 -13.87
CA TYR A 2 -3.71 -0.17 -14.10
C TYR A 2 -4.83 0.85 -13.94
N VAL A 3 -5.82 0.83 -14.83
CA VAL A 3 -6.98 1.71 -14.80
C VAL A 3 -8.22 0.90 -15.17
N ASP A 4 -9.26 1.01 -14.36
CA ASP A 4 -10.58 0.44 -14.60
C ASP A 4 -11.65 1.40 -14.05
N THR A 5 -12.92 1.05 -14.22
CA THR A 5 -14.05 1.86 -13.74
C THR A 5 -13.96 2.01 -12.22
N GLY A 6 -13.69 3.24 -11.75
CA GLY A 6 -13.65 3.56 -10.33
C GLY A 6 -12.31 3.27 -9.62
N ILE A 7 -11.28 2.78 -10.33
CA ILE A 7 -9.96 2.52 -9.73
C ILE A 7 -8.80 2.84 -10.68
N GLY A 8 -7.73 3.42 -10.14
CA GLY A 8 -6.47 3.63 -10.84
C GLY A 8 -5.30 3.35 -9.90
N LEU A 9 -4.39 2.46 -10.31
CA LEU A 9 -3.20 2.08 -9.55
C LEU A 9 -1.95 2.30 -10.40
N ALA A 10 -1.00 3.07 -9.86
CA ALA A 10 0.27 3.36 -10.51
C ALA A 10 1.42 3.10 -9.54
N HIS A 11 2.54 2.61 -10.08
CA HIS A 11 3.73 2.31 -9.31
C HIS A 11 4.97 2.68 -10.13
N THR A 12 5.93 3.35 -9.48
CA THR A 12 7.26 3.66 -10.04
C THR A 12 8.28 2.84 -9.27
N ARG A 13 8.96 1.93 -9.96
CA ARG A 13 9.77 0.89 -9.33
C ARG A 13 11.22 1.34 -9.09
N LEU A 14 11.69 1.15 -7.86
CA LEU A 14 13.12 1.01 -7.54
C LEU A 14 13.39 -0.48 -7.31
N SER A 15 14.01 -1.15 -8.29
CA SER A 15 14.17 -2.61 -8.28
C SER A 15 15.31 -3.06 -7.35
N ILE A 16 14.98 -3.46 -6.12
CA ILE A 16 15.97 -3.90 -5.11
C ILE A 16 15.93 -5.44 -4.94
N ILE A 17 14.75 -6.03 -4.74
CA ILE A 17 14.54 -7.48 -4.60
C ILE A 17 13.83 -8.02 -5.85
N ASP A 18 14.29 -9.17 -6.37
CA ASP A 18 13.85 -9.84 -7.61
C ASP A 18 13.70 -8.88 -8.80
N ILE A 19 14.81 -8.57 -9.46
CA ILE A 19 14.92 -7.58 -10.55
C ILE A 19 14.06 -7.93 -11.78
N SER A 20 13.54 -9.16 -11.87
CA SER A 20 12.81 -9.66 -13.03
C SER A 20 11.51 -8.90 -13.34
N ASP A 21 11.14 -8.87 -14.62
CA ASP A 21 9.91 -8.21 -15.11
C ASP A 21 8.62 -8.84 -14.58
N ARG A 22 8.67 -10.11 -14.19
CA ARG A 22 7.54 -10.81 -13.56
C ARG A 22 7.15 -10.21 -12.20
N SER A 23 8.03 -9.41 -11.59
CA SER A 23 7.79 -8.70 -10.34
C SER A 23 7.35 -7.25 -10.56
N ASN A 24 7.00 -6.88 -11.80
CA ASN A 24 6.49 -5.55 -12.11
C ASN A 24 5.12 -5.32 -11.45
N GLN A 25 4.89 -4.06 -11.07
CA GLN A 25 3.69 -3.64 -10.38
C GLN A 25 2.87 -2.64 -11.22
N PRO A 26 1.52 -2.64 -11.14
CA PRO A 26 0.69 -3.43 -10.23
C PRO A 26 0.78 -4.94 -10.44
N PHE A 27 1.00 -5.69 -9.36
CA PHE A 27 1.28 -7.12 -9.40
C PHE A 27 -0.04 -7.89 -9.23
N TRP A 28 -0.33 -8.78 -10.16
CA TRP A 28 -1.58 -9.54 -10.23
C TRP A 28 -1.36 -11.01 -9.92
N ASP A 29 -2.33 -11.63 -9.24
CA ASP A 29 -2.38 -13.07 -9.10
C ASP A 29 -2.70 -13.76 -10.45
N GLU A 30 -2.60 -15.09 -10.47
CA GLU A 30 -2.82 -15.90 -11.66
C GLU A 30 -4.25 -15.83 -12.19
N SER A 31 -5.23 -15.56 -11.31
CA SER A 31 -6.63 -15.42 -11.71
C SER A 31 -6.97 -14.04 -12.29
N GLY A 32 -6.10 -13.04 -12.10
CA GLY A 32 -6.37 -11.64 -12.46
C GLY A 32 -7.44 -10.99 -11.58
N ARG A 33 -7.75 -11.58 -10.41
CA ARG A 33 -8.72 -11.04 -9.45
C ARG A 33 -8.04 -10.13 -8.44
N TYR A 34 -6.88 -10.51 -7.95
CA TYR A 34 -6.19 -9.84 -6.86
C TYR A 34 -5.00 -9.06 -7.37
N CYS A 35 -4.90 -7.81 -6.95
CA CYS A 35 -3.84 -6.89 -7.33
C CYS A 35 -3.18 -6.29 -6.11
N ILE A 36 -1.88 -6.03 -6.18
CA ILE A 36 -1.17 -5.24 -5.17
C ILE A 36 -0.24 -4.21 -5.80
N ILE A 37 -0.17 -3.03 -5.18
CA ILE A 37 0.98 -2.12 -5.30
C ILE A 37 1.63 -1.97 -3.92
N PHE A 38 2.95 -2.02 -3.87
CA PHE A 38 3.74 -2.22 -2.67
C PHE A 38 5.06 -1.46 -2.77
N ASN A 39 5.32 -0.59 -1.79
CA ASN A 39 6.57 0.11 -1.58
C ASN A 39 7.14 -0.29 -0.22
N GLY A 40 8.19 -1.11 -0.21
CA GLY A 40 8.73 -1.60 1.03
C GLY A 40 9.52 -2.89 0.89
N GLU A 41 9.76 -3.49 2.05
CA GLU A 41 10.33 -4.84 2.19
C GLU A 41 9.63 -5.53 3.37
N ILE A 42 9.18 -6.78 3.16
CA ILE A 42 8.71 -7.66 4.23
C ILE A 42 9.86 -8.60 4.62
N TYR A 43 10.47 -8.37 5.78
CA TYR A 43 11.65 -9.12 6.23
C TYR A 43 11.36 -10.58 6.54
N ASN A 44 10.17 -10.88 7.10
CA ASN A 44 9.77 -12.25 7.44
C ASN A 44 9.01 -12.97 6.30
N PHE A 45 9.13 -12.51 5.05
CA PHE A 45 8.41 -13.11 3.92
C PHE A 45 8.76 -14.59 3.68
N GLN A 46 9.98 -15.03 3.97
CA GLN A 46 10.38 -16.44 3.82
C GLN A 46 9.63 -17.37 4.79
N GLU A 47 9.38 -16.91 6.02
CA GLU A 47 8.60 -17.65 7.00
C GLU A 47 7.14 -17.76 6.58
N ILE A 48 6.56 -16.65 6.08
CA ILE A 48 5.20 -16.61 5.56
C ILE A 48 5.06 -17.51 4.33
N ARG A 49 6.05 -17.47 3.42
CA ARG A 49 6.11 -18.33 2.24
C ARG A 49 6.07 -19.80 2.61
N THR A 50 6.92 -20.24 3.55
CA THR A 50 6.95 -21.63 4.04
C THR A 50 5.57 -22.08 4.53
N LYS A 51 4.85 -21.23 5.27
CA LYS A 51 3.48 -21.53 5.75
C LYS A 51 2.49 -21.71 4.59
N LEU A 52 2.56 -20.83 3.58
CA LEU A 52 1.69 -20.90 2.40
C LEU A 52 2.02 -22.13 1.53
N GLU A 53 3.29 -22.44 1.32
CA GLU A 53 3.72 -23.64 0.58
C GLU A 53 3.22 -24.92 1.26
N ALA A 54 3.24 -24.98 2.60
CA ALA A 54 2.65 -26.10 3.36
C ALA A 54 1.12 -26.24 3.17
N MET A 55 0.43 -25.18 2.74
CA MET A 55 -0.99 -25.19 2.37
C MET A 55 -1.22 -25.49 0.88
N GLY A 56 -0.18 -25.77 0.12
CA GLY A 56 -0.25 -26.05 -1.33
C GLY A 56 -0.25 -24.80 -2.21
N VAL A 57 0.14 -23.64 -1.68
CA VAL A 57 0.22 -22.40 -2.47
C VAL A 57 1.49 -22.39 -3.31
N GLU A 58 1.34 -22.20 -4.62
CA GLU A 58 2.43 -22.08 -5.58
C GLU A 58 2.87 -20.61 -5.75
N PHE A 59 4.13 -20.38 -6.15
CA PHE A 59 4.72 -19.04 -6.33
C PHE A 59 5.45 -18.94 -7.67
N ARG A 60 5.31 -17.80 -8.36
CA ARG A 60 5.95 -17.51 -9.66
C ARG A 60 7.21 -16.66 -9.53
N THR A 61 7.39 -16.00 -8.40
CA THR A 61 8.50 -15.10 -8.08
C THR A 61 9.18 -15.55 -6.78
N SER A 62 10.34 -14.96 -6.50
CA SER A 62 11.04 -15.11 -5.21
C SER A 62 10.89 -13.88 -4.32
N GLY A 63 10.09 -12.90 -4.74
CA GLY A 63 9.93 -11.62 -4.04
C GLY A 63 8.88 -11.66 -2.95
N ASP A 64 9.01 -10.73 -2.01
CA ASP A 64 8.07 -10.50 -0.92
C ASP A 64 6.71 -9.99 -1.39
N THR A 65 6.65 -9.26 -2.51
CA THR A 65 5.40 -8.72 -3.09
C THR A 65 4.37 -9.83 -3.37
N GLU A 66 4.80 -10.93 -4.00
CA GLU A 66 3.89 -12.06 -4.27
C GLU A 66 3.50 -12.78 -2.98
N VAL A 67 4.44 -12.93 -2.04
CA VAL A 67 4.15 -13.52 -0.73
C VAL A 67 3.10 -12.72 0.01
N LEU A 68 3.22 -11.39 0.04
CA LEU A 68 2.24 -10.51 0.66
C LEU A 68 0.87 -10.64 -0.01
N LEU A 69 0.81 -10.59 -1.35
CA LEU A 69 -0.45 -10.77 -2.08
C LEU A 69 -1.12 -12.09 -1.70
N LYS A 70 -0.40 -13.20 -1.82
CA LYS A 70 -0.96 -14.54 -1.53
C LYS A 70 -1.32 -14.69 -0.05
N ALA A 71 -0.56 -14.10 0.86
CA ALA A 71 -0.87 -14.15 2.27
C ALA A 71 -2.19 -13.43 2.61
N ILE A 72 -2.44 -12.25 2.01
CA ILE A 72 -3.71 -11.54 2.19
C ILE A 72 -4.88 -12.36 1.61
N VAL A 73 -4.69 -13.00 0.46
CA VAL A 73 -5.73 -13.87 -0.14
C VAL A 73 -6.10 -15.04 0.77
N HIS A 74 -5.12 -15.67 1.44
CA HIS A 74 -5.36 -16.88 2.24
C HIS A 74 -5.76 -16.60 3.69
N PHE A 75 -5.19 -15.55 4.31
CA PHE A 75 -5.38 -15.25 5.72
C PHE A 75 -6.23 -14.00 5.97
N GLY A 76 -6.57 -13.24 4.92
CA GLY A 76 -7.25 -11.95 5.02
C GLY A 76 -6.37 -10.89 5.68
N GLU A 77 -7.00 -9.83 6.17
CA GLU A 77 -6.34 -8.71 6.86
C GLU A 77 -5.57 -9.12 8.12
N LYS A 78 -5.88 -10.29 8.71
CA LYS A 78 -5.24 -10.75 9.96
C LYS A 78 -3.73 -10.89 9.83
N ILE A 79 -3.22 -11.29 8.65
CA ILE A 79 -1.78 -11.45 8.41
C ILE A 79 -1.01 -10.14 8.57
N ILE A 80 -1.66 -8.98 8.42
CA ILE A 80 -1.03 -7.66 8.52
C ILE A 80 -0.36 -7.50 9.89
N ASN A 81 -0.92 -8.08 10.94
CA ASN A 81 -0.35 -8.04 12.29
C ASN A 81 0.96 -8.82 12.42
N ASP A 82 1.17 -9.82 11.57
CA ASP A 82 2.35 -10.68 11.59
C ASP A 82 3.47 -10.18 10.66
N LEU A 83 3.23 -9.14 9.87
CA LEU A 83 4.23 -8.57 8.96
C LEU A 83 5.34 -7.87 9.75
N MET A 84 6.59 -8.22 9.44
CA MET A 84 7.79 -7.53 9.91
C MET A 84 8.47 -6.86 8.73
N GLY A 85 8.64 -5.55 8.78
CA GLY A 85 9.18 -4.82 7.64
C GLY A 85 8.96 -3.32 7.72
N MET A 86 9.35 -2.65 6.65
CA MET A 86 8.96 -1.26 6.36
C MET A 86 8.18 -1.27 5.05
N PHE A 87 6.94 -0.83 5.06
CA PHE A 87 6.08 -0.99 3.90
C PHE A 87 4.90 -0.03 3.87
N SER A 88 4.48 0.30 2.66
CA SER A 88 3.15 0.80 2.38
C SER A 88 2.59 0.09 1.15
N PHE A 89 1.32 -0.28 1.18
CA PHE A 89 0.70 -1.00 0.07
C PHE A 89 -0.79 -0.71 -0.09
N CYS A 90 -1.28 -0.99 -1.29
CA CYS A 90 -2.69 -1.11 -1.60
C CYS A 90 -2.95 -2.48 -2.23
N PHE A 91 -3.74 -3.30 -1.56
CA PHE A 91 -4.30 -4.54 -2.08
C PHE A 91 -5.69 -4.27 -2.65
N TYR A 92 -6.03 -4.88 -3.78
CA TYR A 92 -7.32 -4.72 -4.44
C TYR A 92 -7.88 -6.09 -4.84
N ASP A 93 -9.10 -6.39 -4.40
CA ASP A 93 -9.92 -7.49 -4.90
C ASP A 93 -10.93 -6.96 -5.92
N LYS A 94 -10.67 -7.28 -7.19
CA LYS A 94 -11.48 -6.84 -8.33
C LYS A 94 -12.92 -7.34 -8.28
N GLN A 95 -13.15 -8.54 -7.74
CA GLN A 95 -14.47 -9.14 -7.75
C GLN A 95 -15.37 -8.55 -6.67
N SER A 96 -14.84 -8.34 -5.46
CA SER A 96 -15.59 -7.72 -4.36
C SER A 96 -15.56 -6.19 -4.38
N ASN A 97 -14.70 -5.60 -5.21
CA ASN A 97 -14.42 -4.17 -5.28
C ASN A 97 -13.98 -3.57 -3.94
N VAL A 98 -13.16 -4.32 -3.21
CA VAL A 98 -12.60 -3.93 -1.91
C VAL A 98 -11.12 -3.65 -2.06
N SER A 99 -10.65 -2.57 -1.43
CA SER A 99 -9.22 -2.24 -1.34
C SER A 99 -8.79 -2.15 0.12
N ILE A 100 -7.60 -2.66 0.42
CA ILE A 100 -6.95 -2.52 1.72
C ILE A 100 -5.74 -1.62 1.53
N LEU A 101 -5.74 -0.48 2.22
CA LEU A 101 -4.63 0.46 2.25
C LEU A 101 -3.91 0.31 3.58
N CYS A 102 -2.61 0.02 3.55
CA CYS A 102 -1.86 -0.30 4.76
C CYS A 102 -0.48 0.35 4.78
N GLN A 103 -0.04 0.75 5.97
CA GLN A 103 1.28 1.30 6.26
C GLN A 103 1.90 0.52 7.43
N ASP A 104 3.22 0.40 7.45
CA ASP A 104 3.93 -0.22 8.56
C ASP A 104 3.73 0.52 9.90
N ARG A 105 3.98 -0.20 11.00
CA ARG A 105 3.67 0.24 12.38
C ARG A 105 4.33 1.56 12.78
N PHE A 106 5.48 1.87 12.19
CA PHE A 106 6.25 3.07 12.51
C PHE A 106 6.11 4.16 11.44
N GLY A 107 5.33 3.91 10.39
CA GLY A 107 5.16 4.84 9.28
C GLY A 107 6.46 5.10 8.51
N ILE A 108 7.38 4.13 8.46
CA ILE A 108 8.69 4.28 7.81
C ILE A 108 8.52 4.53 6.32
N LYS A 109 7.66 3.76 5.64
CA LYS A 109 7.32 4.01 4.25
C LYS A 109 6.13 4.97 4.19
N PRO A 110 6.26 6.14 3.54
CA PRO A 110 5.21 7.15 3.54
C PRO A 110 3.98 6.65 2.76
N LEU A 111 2.81 7.00 3.29
CA LEU A 111 1.52 6.76 2.65
C LEU A 111 0.57 7.89 3.02
N TYR A 112 0.31 8.76 2.07
CA TYR A 112 -0.63 9.86 2.20
C TYR A 112 -1.94 9.49 1.52
N TYR A 113 -3.05 9.96 2.06
CA TYR A 113 -4.36 9.81 1.43
C TYR A 113 -5.22 11.05 1.64
N ALA A 114 -6.20 11.23 0.76
CA ALA A 114 -7.27 12.21 0.88
C ALA A 114 -8.59 11.58 0.49
N LEU A 115 -9.65 11.96 1.22
CA LEU A 115 -11.02 11.64 0.89
C LEU A 115 -11.67 12.89 0.33
N GLN A 116 -12.17 12.82 -0.90
CA GLN A 116 -12.87 13.93 -1.54
C GLN A 116 -14.18 13.43 -2.16
N SER A 117 -15.30 13.87 -1.60
CA SER A 117 -16.64 13.38 -1.97
C SER A 117 -16.69 11.85 -1.91
N ASN A 118 -16.73 11.18 -3.07
CA ASN A 118 -16.80 9.72 -3.21
C ASN A 118 -15.51 9.12 -3.79
N ARG A 119 -14.36 9.77 -3.59
CA ARG A 119 -13.06 9.32 -4.11
C ARG A 119 -12.03 9.26 -2.99
N LEU A 120 -11.29 8.17 -2.95
CA LEU A 120 -10.07 8.03 -2.16
C LEU A 120 -8.88 8.18 -3.11
N VAL A 121 -8.00 9.12 -2.81
CA VAL A 121 -6.74 9.33 -3.54
C VAL A 121 -5.60 9.06 -2.56
N PHE A 122 -4.61 8.28 -2.96
CA PHE A 122 -3.44 7.98 -2.12
C PHE A 122 -2.15 8.00 -2.92
N SER A 123 -1.03 8.24 -2.24
CA SER A 123 0.31 8.29 -2.84
C SER A 123 1.38 8.19 -1.77
N SER A 124 2.60 7.79 -2.15
CA SER A 124 3.78 7.84 -1.28
C SER A 124 4.29 9.28 -1.05
N GLU A 125 3.76 10.26 -1.78
CA GLU A 125 4.11 11.68 -1.65
C GLU A 125 2.85 12.55 -1.57
N GLN A 126 2.95 13.72 -0.93
CA GLN A 126 1.82 14.64 -0.79
C GLN A 126 1.49 15.38 -2.10
N ALA A 127 2.50 15.69 -2.92
CA ALA A 127 2.34 16.56 -4.09
C ALA A 127 1.34 16.03 -5.13
N PRO A 128 1.31 14.72 -5.49
CA PRO A 128 0.30 14.17 -6.39
C PRO A 128 -1.13 14.29 -5.84
N ILE A 129 -1.30 14.15 -4.52
CA ILE A 129 -2.61 14.27 -3.87
C ILE A 129 -3.09 15.71 -3.94
N LEU A 130 -2.26 16.67 -3.53
CA LEU A 130 -2.62 18.10 -3.55
C LEU A 130 -3.05 18.58 -4.94
N LYS A 131 -2.33 18.12 -5.99
CA LYS A 131 -2.69 18.38 -7.39
C LYS A 131 -4.04 17.75 -7.77
N SER A 132 -4.35 16.57 -7.27
CA SER A 132 -5.58 15.84 -7.56
C SER A 132 -6.80 16.44 -6.86
N VAL A 133 -6.67 16.83 -5.58
CA VAL A 133 -7.79 17.35 -4.78
C VAL A 133 -8.01 18.85 -4.90
N GLY A 134 -7.06 19.59 -5.51
CA GLY A 134 -7.16 21.04 -5.70
C GLY A 134 -7.06 21.83 -4.40
N SER A 135 -6.30 21.34 -3.42
CA SER A 135 -6.13 22.01 -2.12
C SER A 135 -4.91 22.94 -2.11
N SER A 136 -5.09 24.14 -1.57
CA SER A 136 -3.99 25.02 -1.18
C SER A 136 -3.53 24.68 0.24
N PRO A 137 -2.23 24.79 0.55
CA PRO A 137 -1.74 24.61 1.91
C PRO A 137 -2.43 25.59 2.88
N ASP A 138 -2.78 25.13 4.09
CA ASP A 138 -3.24 26.04 5.13
C ASP A 138 -2.05 26.86 5.66
N VAL A 139 -2.05 28.14 5.31
CA VAL A 139 -1.02 29.10 5.70
C VAL A 139 -0.93 29.20 7.23
N SER A 140 -2.03 29.03 7.95
CA SER A 140 -2.05 29.08 9.42
C SER A 140 -1.31 27.89 10.01
N SER A 141 -1.56 26.68 9.50
CA SER A 141 -0.82 25.47 9.89
C SER A 141 0.67 25.57 9.57
N ILE A 142 1.03 26.13 8.42
CA ILE A 142 2.43 26.38 8.04
C ILE A 142 3.09 27.36 9.03
N PHE A 143 2.40 28.47 9.34
CA PHE A 143 2.90 29.48 10.26
C PHE A 143 3.10 28.89 11.66
N SER A 144 2.14 28.12 12.18
CA SER A 144 2.25 27.43 13.47
C SER A 144 3.38 26.39 13.50
N TYR A 145 3.61 25.64 12.41
CA TYR A 145 4.75 24.73 12.29
C TYR A 145 6.09 25.48 12.35
N LEU A 146 6.22 26.56 11.58
CA LEU A 146 7.44 27.37 11.51
C LEU A 146 7.75 28.09 12.84
N LEU A 147 6.71 28.44 13.61
CA LEU A 147 6.84 29.09 14.91
C LEU A 147 6.96 28.10 16.08
N GLY A 148 6.83 26.79 15.84
CA GLY A 148 6.88 25.77 16.89
C GLY A 148 5.71 25.82 17.88
N SER A 149 4.63 26.52 17.54
CA SER A 149 3.46 26.78 18.39
C SER A 149 2.24 25.97 17.94
N GLY A 150 2.41 24.67 17.70
CA GLY A 150 1.31 23.83 17.23
C GLY A 150 0.35 23.47 18.38
N GLU A 151 -0.81 24.13 18.46
CA GLU A 151 -1.96 23.52 19.14
C GLU A 151 -2.37 22.27 18.36
N SER A 152 -2.42 21.14 19.07
CA SER A 152 -2.76 19.83 18.53
C SER A 152 -4.24 19.82 18.12
N SER A 153 -4.53 20.11 16.85
CA SER A 153 -5.81 19.77 16.26
C SER A 153 -5.88 18.25 16.14
N THR A 154 -6.65 17.64 17.04
CA THR A 154 -6.78 16.19 17.13
C THR A 154 -7.57 15.67 15.94
N VAL A 155 -6.86 15.26 14.87
CA VAL A 155 -7.46 14.43 13.83
C VAL A 155 -7.43 12.99 14.32
N ARG A 156 -8.58 12.47 14.74
CA ARG A 156 -8.74 11.04 15.02
C ARG A 156 -8.81 10.28 13.69
N ALA A 157 -7.72 9.62 13.31
CA ALA A 157 -7.78 8.48 12.41
C ALA A 157 -8.16 7.25 13.25
N LEU A 158 -9.32 6.64 12.94
CA LEU A 158 -9.64 5.31 13.43
C LEU A 158 -8.87 4.31 12.55
N PHE A 159 -7.95 3.56 13.16
CA PHE A 159 -7.44 2.31 12.62
C PHE A 159 -8.32 1.16 13.09
#